data_AF-A0A7L3BCS4-F1
#
_entry.id   AF-A0A7L3BCS4-F1
#
_cell.length_a   1.000
_cell.length_b   1.000
_cell.length_c   1.000
_cell.angle_alpha   90.00
_cell.angle_beta   90.00
_cell.angle_gamma   90.00
#
_symmetry.space_group_name_H-M   'P 1'
#
loop_
_entity.id
_entity.type
_entity.pdbx_description
1 polymer ?
#
loop_
_entity_poly.entity_id
_entity_poly.type
_entity_poly.pdbx_seq_one_letter_code
_entity_poly.pdbx_strand_id
1 'polypeptide(L)'
;QGKLQMWVDVFPKSLGPPGPPFNIAPRKAKKYVLRVIVWNTKDVLLDEKSITGEEMSDIYVKGWMPGNEENKQKTDVHYRSLDGEGNFNWRFVFPFDYLPAEQLCVISKKEHFWRLDKTEFRIPPKLIIQIWDNDKFSLDDYLGFVELDLHKTIIPAKVPEKCTIDMIPEYKADSSLKAPRTASLFEQKSMKGWWPCYVEKDGSRILAGKVEMTLEVVNEKEAEERPAGKGRDEPNMNPKLDLPNRPDTSFLWFTNPCKTMKFIVWRRFKWLFIGLIILLILLLFVAVLLYSLP
;
A
#
# COMPACT_ATOMS: atom_id res chain seq x y z
N GLN A 1 16.53 -43.01 34.40
CA GLN A 1 15.31 -42.68 35.17
C GLN A 1 14.62 -41.51 34.45
N GLY A 2 13.32 -41.60 34.15
CA GLY A 2 12.57 -40.60 33.37
C GLY A 2 11.31 -40.14 34.08
N LYS A 3 10.69 -39.06 33.59
CA LYS A 3 9.44 -38.50 34.11
C LYS A 3 8.36 -38.52 33.01
N LEU A 4 7.12 -38.82 33.38
CA LEU A 4 5.95 -38.81 32.50
C LEU A 4 4.97 -37.76 33.01
N GLN A 5 4.45 -36.94 32.12
CA GLN A 5 3.47 -35.90 32.42
C GLN A 5 2.23 -36.17 31.57
N MET A 6 1.06 -36.24 32.20
CA MET A 6 -0.19 -36.61 31.54
C MET A 6 -1.36 -35.81 32.10
N TRP A 7 -2.39 -35.63 31.26
CA TRP A 7 -3.72 -35.16 31.66
C TRP A 7 -4.66 -36.36 31.72
N VAL A 8 -5.46 -36.45 32.78
CA VAL A 8 -6.40 -37.56 32.98
C VAL A 8 -7.78 -36.97 33.21
N ASP A 9 -8.70 -37.28 32.30
CA ASP A 9 -10.12 -36.97 32.46
C ASP A 9 -10.86 -38.19 33.00
N VAL A 10 -11.70 -37.98 34.03
CA VAL A 10 -12.47 -39.04 34.69
C VAL A 10 -13.95 -38.86 34.37
N PHE A 11 -14.56 -39.87 33.76
CA PHE A 11 -15.97 -39.84 33.35
C PHE A 11 -16.83 -40.81 34.20
N PRO A 12 -18.05 -40.40 34.62
CA PRO A 12 -19.01 -41.30 35.24
C PRO A 12 -19.41 -42.45 34.31
N LYS A 13 -19.53 -43.67 34.85
CA LYS A 13 -19.96 -44.86 34.08
C LYS A 13 -21.33 -44.70 33.41
N SER A 14 -22.19 -43.83 33.93
CA SER A 14 -23.53 -43.54 33.37
C SER A 14 -23.49 -42.89 31.98
N LEU A 15 -22.37 -42.26 31.60
CA LEU A 15 -22.21 -41.61 30.30
C LEU A 15 -21.78 -42.58 29.19
N GLY A 16 -21.59 -43.86 29.52
CA GLY A 16 -21.13 -44.88 28.57
C GLY A 16 -19.61 -44.90 28.41
N PRO A 17 -19.09 -45.62 27.40
CA PRO A 17 -17.66 -45.68 27.13
C PRO A 17 -17.12 -44.30 26.73
N PRO A 18 -15.85 -43.98 27.05
CA PRO A 18 -15.24 -42.75 26.60
C PRO A 18 -15.27 -42.68 25.06
N GLY A 19 -15.40 -41.46 24.54
CA GLY A 19 -15.40 -41.20 23.09
C GLY A 19 -14.06 -41.59 22.42
N PRO A 20 -13.96 -41.41 21.09
CA PRO A 20 -12.73 -41.71 20.37
C PRO A 20 -11.54 -40.91 20.96
N PRO A 21 -10.31 -41.49 20.96
CA PRO A 21 -9.13 -40.82 21.47
C PRO A 21 -8.94 -39.42 20.87
N PHE A 22 -8.62 -38.45 21.73
CA PHE A 22 -8.37 -37.08 21.27
C PHE A 22 -7.05 -37.03 20.49
N ASN A 23 -7.06 -36.39 19.31
CA ASN A 23 -5.84 -36.20 18.55
C ASN A 23 -5.02 -35.05 19.16
N ILE A 24 -3.96 -35.41 19.88
CA ILE A 24 -3.01 -34.48 20.50
C ILE A 24 -1.83 -34.11 19.58
N ALA A 25 -1.85 -34.53 18.31
CA ALA A 25 -0.81 -34.14 17.37
C ALA A 25 -0.73 -32.61 17.26
N PRO A 26 0.49 -32.04 17.10
CA PRO A 26 0.65 -30.61 16.87
C PRO A 26 -0.23 -30.12 15.73
N ARG A 27 -0.92 -29.00 15.96
CA ARG A 27 -1.79 -28.41 14.95
C ARG A 27 -0.93 -27.97 13.77
N LYS A 28 -1.38 -28.30 12.56
CA LYS A 28 -0.71 -27.89 11.33
C LYS A 28 -1.24 -26.54 10.87
N ALA A 29 -0.33 -25.68 10.41
CA ALA A 29 -0.72 -24.44 9.78
C ALA A 29 -1.50 -24.71 8.48
N LYS A 30 -2.43 -23.82 8.18
CA LYS A 30 -3.21 -23.82 6.94
C LYS A 30 -2.73 -22.66 6.08
N LYS A 31 -2.73 -22.85 4.77
CA LYS A 31 -2.36 -21.78 3.84
C LYS A 31 -3.51 -20.80 3.68
N TYR A 32 -3.17 -19.52 3.74
CA TYR A 32 -4.03 -18.39 3.45
C TYR A 32 -3.33 -17.45 2.48
N VAL A 33 -4.11 -16.61 1.81
CA VAL A 33 -3.60 -15.53 0.97
C VAL A 33 -4.26 -14.24 1.38
N LEU A 34 -3.44 -13.24 1.73
CA LEU A 34 -3.88 -11.87 1.91
C LEU A 34 -3.75 -11.15 0.57
N ARG A 35 -4.87 -10.65 0.05
CA ARG A 35 -4.93 -9.81 -1.14
C ARG A 35 -5.16 -8.38 -0.70
N VAL A 36 -4.31 -7.49 -1.17
CA VAL A 36 -4.40 -6.05 -0.89
C VAL A 36 -4.49 -5.33 -2.22
N ILE A 37 -5.58 -4.63 -2.48
CA ILE A 37 -5.68 -3.78 -3.67
C ILE A 37 -5.46 -2.35 -3.22
N VAL A 38 -4.39 -1.72 -3.70
CA VAL A 38 -4.13 -0.30 -3.52
C VAL A 38 -4.85 0.44 -4.65
N TRP A 39 -5.86 1.21 -4.31
CA TRP A 39 -6.64 1.99 -5.27
C TRP A 39 -5.99 3.34 -5.46
N ASN A 40 -6.02 4.15 -4.40
CA ASN A 40 -5.66 5.56 -4.44
C ASN A 40 -4.88 5.99 -3.19
N THR A 41 -4.19 7.11 -3.29
CA THR A 41 -3.71 7.89 -2.14
C THR A 41 -4.30 9.29 -2.18
N LYS A 42 -4.40 9.95 -1.02
CA LYS A 42 -4.87 11.33 -0.90
C LYS A 42 -4.19 12.05 0.26
N ASP A 43 -4.04 13.36 0.15
CA ASP A 43 -3.43 14.24 1.17
C ASP A 43 -2.02 13.75 1.57
N VAL A 44 -1.26 13.18 0.64
CA VAL A 44 0.14 12.78 0.85
C VAL A 44 1.00 14.03 0.94
N LEU A 45 1.91 14.07 1.90
CA LEU A 45 2.87 15.17 2.04
C LEU A 45 3.73 15.26 0.78
N LEU A 46 3.83 16.47 0.23
CA LEU A 46 4.61 16.76 -0.97
C LEU A 46 6.00 17.24 -0.55
N ASP A 47 7.05 16.57 -1.02
CA ASP A 47 8.43 16.88 -0.62
C ASP A 47 9.27 17.50 -1.76
N GLU A 48 8.94 17.31 -3.04
CA GLU A 48 9.71 17.91 -4.15
C GLU A 48 9.17 19.28 -4.60
N LYS A 49 10.07 20.13 -5.14
CA LYS A 49 9.72 21.33 -5.90
C LYS A 49 9.94 21.09 -7.39
N SER A 50 8.87 21.15 -8.17
CA SER A 50 8.89 21.09 -9.64
C SER A 50 9.85 22.14 -10.23
N ILE A 51 10.29 21.91 -11.47
CA ILE A 51 11.02 22.88 -12.32
C ILE A 51 10.23 24.20 -12.46
N THR A 52 8.91 24.18 -12.25
CA THR A 52 8.02 25.35 -12.24
C THR A 52 7.90 26.06 -10.88
N GLY A 53 8.47 25.49 -9.81
CA GLY A 53 8.36 25.99 -8.43
C GLY A 53 7.11 25.50 -7.68
N GLU A 54 6.28 24.65 -8.31
CA GLU A 54 5.10 24.01 -7.69
C GLU A 54 5.55 22.77 -6.90
N GLU A 55 5.03 22.55 -5.70
CA GLU A 55 5.33 21.33 -4.92
C GLU A 55 4.69 20.11 -5.60
N MET A 56 5.43 19.02 -5.72
CA MET A 56 4.98 17.77 -6.33
C MET A 56 5.68 16.56 -5.71
N SER A 57 5.11 15.37 -5.89
CA SER A 57 5.75 14.10 -5.52
C SER A 57 5.45 13.00 -6.54
N ASP A 58 6.41 12.09 -6.73
CA ASP A 58 6.32 10.89 -7.55
C ASP A 58 5.95 9.68 -6.67
N ILE A 59 4.68 9.58 -6.29
CA ILE A 59 4.20 8.69 -5.21
C ILE A 59 4.16 7.23 -5.65
N TYR A 60 4.60 6.32 -4.77
CA TYR A 60 4.30 4.89 -4.86
C TYR A 60 4.10 4.26 -3.48
N VAL A 61 3.48 3.08 -3.46
CA VAL A 61 3.15 2.38 -2.21
C VAL A 61 3.91 1.05 -2.13
N LYS A 62 4.49 0.77 -0.98
CA LYS A 62 5.16 -0.49 -0.62
C LYS A 62 4.34 -1.23 0.43
N GLY A 63 4.30 -2.56 0.36
CA GLY A 63 3.57 -3.37 1.33
C GLY A 63 4.23 -4.73 1.57
N TRP A 64 4.15 -5.21 2.82
CA TRP A 64 4.59 -6.56 3.19
C TRP A 64 3.96 -7.04 4.50
N MET A 65 4.08 -8.34 4.74
CA MET A 65 3.78 -8.95 6.03
C MET A 65 5.09 -9.21 6.78
N PRO A 66 5.19 -8.89 8.08
CA PRO A 66 6.37 -9.20 8.88
C PRO A 66 6.75 -10.68 8.76
N GLY A 67 8.05 -10.95 8.74
CA GLY A 67 8.60 -12.29 8.61
C GLY A 67 8.47 -12.94 7.22
N ASN A 68 7.81 -12.28 6.26
CA ASN A 68 7.95 -12.53 4.82
C ASN A 68 8.53 -11.31 4.09
N GLU A 69 9.58 -10.72 4.66
CA GLU A 69 10.19 -9.48 4.17
C GLU A 69 10.86 -9.61 2.81
N GLU A 70 11.26 -10.81 2.42
CA GLU A 70 11.81 -11.09 1.09
C GLU A 70 10.76 -10.91 -0.03
N ASN A 71 9.47 -10.98 0.31
CA ASN A 71 8.35 -10.79 -0.60
C ASN A 71 7.69 -9.42 -0.44
N LYS A 72 8.49 -8.37 -0.15
CA LYS A 72 8.05 -6.97 -0.23
C LYS A 72 7.55 -6.65 -1.64
N GLN A 73 6.36 -6.08 -1.73
CA GLN A 73 5.73 -5.70 -3.01
C GLN A 73 5.57 -4.19 -3.08
N LYS A 74 5.64 -3.63 -4.29
CA LYS A 74 5.43 -2.21 -4.54
C LYS A 74 4.51 -2.00 -5.74
N THR A 75 3.79 -0.87 -5.74
CA THR A 75 3.01 -0.43 -6.90
C THR A 75 3.93 0.10 -8.00
N ASP A 76 3.34 0.44 -9.13
CA ASP A 76 3.97 1.39 -10.04
C ASP A 76 3.95 2.81 -9.46
N VAL A 77 4.69 3.72 -10.10
CA VAL A 77 4.84 5.11 -9.65
C VAL A 77 3.76 5.98 -10.30
N HIS A 78 3.12 6.82 -9.49
CA HIS A 78 2.28 7.92 -9.95
C HIS A 78 3.13 9.19 -10.03
N TYR A 79 3.52 9.58 -11.24
CA TYR A 79 4.39 10.75 -11.43
C TYR A 79 3.62 12.06 -11.29
N ARG A 80 4.28 13.08 -10.73
CA ARG A 80 3.80 14.48 -10.69
C ARG A 80 2.44 14.64 -10.03
N SER A 81 2.27 14.06 -8.85
CA SER A 81 1.13 14.39 -7.99
C SER A 81 1.29 15.83 -7.51
N LEU A 82 0.29 16.68 -7.73
CA LEU A 82 0.31 18.11 -7.36
C LEU A 82 -0.46 18.41 -6.07
N ASP A 83 -1.30 17.46 -5.65
CA ASP A 83 -2.26 17.56 -4.55
C ASP A 83 -2.12 16.39 -3.56
N GLY A 84 -1.08 15.57 -3.73
CA GLY A 84 -0.85 14.36 -2.94
C GLY A 84 -1.80 13.21 -3.32
N GLU A 85 -2.52 13.31 -4.44
CA GLU A 85 -3.33 12.23 -4.98
C GLU A 85 -2.51 11.27 -5.85
N GLY A 86 -2.69 9.98 -5.63
CA GLY A 86 -2.07 8.91 -6.40
C GLY A 86 -3.11 7.88 -6.82
N ASN A 87 -2.95 7.31 -8.01
CA ASN A 87 -3.91 6.36 -8.60
C ASN A 87 -3.15 5.14 -9.13
N PHE A 88 -3.46 3.94 -8.63
CA PHE A 88 -2.63 2.74 -8.83
C PHE A 88 -3.37 1.56 -9.44
N ASN A 89 -4.57 1.24 -8.94
CA ASN A 89 -5.31 0.01 -9.25
C ASN A 89 -4.39 -1.23 -9.23
N TRP A 90 -3.72 -1.47 -8.10
CA TRP A 90 -2.62 -2.44 -8.02
C TRP A 90 -2.86 -3.47 -6.93
N ARG A 91 -2.71 -4.76 -7.25
CA ARG A 91 -2.86 -5.85 -6.28
C ARG A 91 -1.53 -6.34 -5.70
N PHE A 92 -1.44 -6.41 -4.39
CA PHE A 92 -0.47 -7.24 -3.69
C PHE A 92 -1.10 -8.58 -3.31
N VAL A 93 -0.30 -9.64 -3.43
CA VAL A 93 -0.72 -11.01 -3.11
C VAL A 93 0.32 -11.62 -2.17
N PHE A 94 -0.07 -11.83 -0.91
CA PHE A 94 0.80 -12.36 0.13
C PHE A 94 0.30 -13.73 0.59
N PRO A 95 0.89 -14.84 0.13
CA PRO A 95 0.64 -16.16 0.71
C PRO A 95 1.31 -16.27 2.10
N PHE A 96 0.62 -16.90 3.05
CA PHE A 96 1.14 -17.14 4.41
C PHE A 96 0.53 -18.39 5.05
N ASP A 97 1.28 -18.99 5.97
CA ASP A 97 0.85 -20.12 6.78
C ASP A 97 0.28 -19.63 8.11
N TYR A 98 -0.90 -20.11 8.49
CA TYR A 98 -1.67 -19.57 9.61
C TYR A 98 -2.28 -20.67 10.49
N LEU A 99 -2.25 -20.49 11.80
CA LEU A 99 -2.86 -21.35 12.81
C LEU A 99 -4.12 -20.68 13.38
N PRO A 100 -5.33 -21.01 12.91
CA PRO A 100 -6.55 -20.30 13.30
C PRO A 100 -6.85 -20.29 14.80
N ALA A 101 -6.48 -21.37 15.49
CA ALA A 101 -6.77 -21.50 16.91
C ALA A 101 -5.73 -20.80 17.81
N GLU A 102 -4.54 -20.50 17.29
CA GLU A 102 -3.53 -19.70 18.00
C GLU A 102 -3.51 -18.25 17.53
N GLN A 103 -4.16 -17.94 16.40
CA GLN A 103 -4.18 -16.62 15.79
C GLN A 103 -2.80 -16.10 15.38
N LEU A 104 -1.91 -17.03 15.00
CA LEU A 104 -0.52 -16.74 14.64
C LEU A 104 -0.18 -17.26 13.24
N CYS A 105 0.64 -16.49 12.54
CA CYS A 105 1.33 -16.93 11.34
C CYS A 105 2.54 -17.80 11.71
N VAL A 106 2.78 -18.84 10.94
CA VAL A 106 3.97 -19.69 11.06
C VAL A 106 4.95 -19.32 9.95
N ILE A 107 6.19 -19.06 10.33
CA ILE A 107 7.27 -18.80 9.39
C ILE A 107 8.38 -19.80 9.65
N SER A 108 8.74 -20.55 8.62
CA SER A 108 9.89 -21.44 8.65
C SER A 108 11.09 -20.75 8.00
N LYS A 109 12.06 -20.29 8.80
CA LYS A 109 13.30 -19.73 8.28
C LYS A 109 14.45 -20.72 8.48
N LYS A 110 15.36 -20.79 7.50
CA LYS A 110 16.66 -21.45 7.70
C LYS A 110 17.63 -20.37 8.19
N GLU A 111 18.16 -20.50 9.41
CA GLU A 111 19.11 -19.51 9.96
C GLU A 111 20.42 -19.44 9.16
N HIS A 112 20.85 -20.56 8.58
CA HIS A 112 21.99 -20.64 7.66
C HIS A 112 21.72 -21.65 6.56
N PHE A 113 22.23 -21.39 5.35
CA PHE A 113 22.11 -22.31 4.20
C PHE A 113 22.64 -23.73 4.48
N TRP A 114 23.52 -23.88 5.48
CA TRP A 114 24.17 -25.14 5.86
C TRP A 114 23.52 -25.88 7.04
N ARG A 115 22.52 -25.30 7.72
CA ARG A 115 21.73 -26.00 8.75
C ARG A 115 20.55 -26.74 8.11
N LEU A 116 20.43 -28.03 8.44
CA LEU A 116 19.29 -28.87 8.03
C LEU A 116 18.00 -28.50 8.77
N ASP A 117 18.12 -28.06 10.03
CA ASP A 117 16.98 -27.75 10.90
C ASP A 117 16.37 -26.39 10.54
N LYS A 118 15.06 -26.40 10.22
CA LYS A 118 14.26 -25.19 10.02
C LYS A 118 13.76 -24.72 11.38
N THR A 119 14.01 -23.46 11.74
CA THR A 119 13.40 -22.86 12.92
C THR A 119 12.03 -22.29 12.53
N GLU A 120 11.01 -22.67 13.29
CA GLU A 120 9.65 -22.16 13.13
C GLU A 120 9.40 -21.04 14.12
N PHE A 121 9.09 -19.86 13.59
CA PHE A 121 8.70 -18.69 14.38
C PHE A 121 7.20 -18.46 14.24
N ARG A 122 6.55 -18.08 15.34
CA ARG A 122 5.13 -17.71 15.36
C ARG A 122 5.01 -16.23 15.61
N ILE A 123 4.33 -15.53 14.72
CA ILE A 123 4.16 -14.08 14.80
C ILE A 123 2.69 -13.70 14.57
N PRO A 124 2.23 -12.55 15.09
CA PRO A 124 0.90 -12.06 14.78
C PRO A 124 0.78 -11.72 13.28
N PRO A 125 -0.39 -11.99 12.65
CA PRO A 125 -0.65 -11.61 11.27
C PRO A 125 -0.78 -10.08 11.18
N LYS A 126 0.26 -9.42 10.69
CA LYS A 126 0.28 -7.96 10.48
C LYS A 126 0.56 -7.64 9.02
N LEU A 127 0.00 -6.54 8.53
CA LEU A 127 0.28 -5.94 7.24
C LEU A 127 0.86 -4.55 7.45
N ILE A 128 2.03 -4.29 6.87
CA ILE A 128 2.65 -2.96 6.85
C ILE A 128 2.50 -2.39 5.45
N ILE A 129 1.96 -1.19 5.35
CA ILE A 129 1.87 -0.40 4.12
C ILE A 129 2.63 0.90 4.33
N GLN A 130 3.44 1.29 3.35
CA GLN A 130 4.24 2.50 3.36
C GLN A 130 4.03 3.31 2.09
N ILE A 131 4.03 4.63 2.23
CA ILE A 131 4.00 5.60 1.13
C ILE A 131 5.41 6.18 0.98
N TRP A 132 5.88 6.26 -0.27
CA TRP A 132 7.22 6.70 -0.63
C TRP A 132 7.15 7.70 -1.79
N ASP A 133 8.11 8.62 -1.82
CA ASP A 133 8.40 9.46 -2.97
C ASP A 133 9.52 8.81 -3.81
N ASN A 134 9.35 8.78 -5.13
CA ASN A 134 10.34 8.20 -6.05
C ASN A 134 11.22 9.32 -6.61
N ASP A 135 12.30 9.61 -5.90
CA ASP A 135 13.34 10.50 -6.36
C ASP A 135 14.13 9.93 -7.54
N LYS A 136 14.48 10.79 -8.50
CA LYS A 136 15.25 10.37 -9.70
C LYS A 136 16.76 10.38 -9.47
N PHE A 137 17.25 11.24 -8.57
CA PHE A 137 18.67 11.54 -8.40
C PHE A 137 19.18 11.35 -6.96
N SER A 138 18.29 11.01 -6.03
CA SER A 138 18.54 10.72 -4.62
C SER A 138 17.94 9.37 -4.24
N LEU A 139 18.13 8.96 -2.98
CA LEU A 139 17.39 7.85 -2.42
C LEU A 139 15.93 8.27 -2.26
N ASP A 140 15.01 7.38 -2.61
CA ASP A 140 13.57 7.54 -2.40
C ASP A 140 13.25 7.98 -0.97
N ASP A 141 12.50 9.06 -0.82
CA ASP A 141 12.07 9.56 0.47
C ASP A 141 10.88 8.78 1.06
N TYR A 142 10.98 8.48 2.35
CA TYR A 142 9.93 7.81 3.10
C TYR A 142 8.94 8.83 3.65
N LEU A 143 7.67 8.74 3.22
CA LEU A 143 6.64 9.71 3.59
C LEU A 143 5.85 9.26 4.82
N GLY A 144 5.43 8.00 4.89
CA GLY A 144 4.69 7.50 6.03
C GLY A 144 4.27 6.05 5.93
N PHE A 145 3.64 5.53 6.99
CA PHE A 145 3.21 4.14 7.05
C PHE A 145 1.91 3.94 7.83
N VAL A 146 1.33 2.76 7.65
CA VAL A 146 0.30 2.21 8.52
C VAL A 146 0.59 0.73 8.76
N GLU A 147 0.48 0.31 10.03
CA GLU A 147 0.54 -1.08 10.44
C GLU A 147 -0.85 -1.56 10.82
N LEU A 148 -1.29 -2.67 10.22
CA LEU A 148 -2.60 -3.26 10.45
C LEU A 148 -2.47 -4.69 10.98
N ASP A 149 -2.91 -4.90 12.21
CA ASP A 149 -3.14 -6.25 12.76
C ASP A 149 -4.39 -6.85 12.10
N LEU A 150 -4.29 -8.02 11.47
CA LEU A 150 -5.40 -8.64 10.75
C LEU A 150 -6.52 -9.14 11.70
N HIS A 151 -6.23 -9.35 12.99
CA HIS A 151 -7.24 -9.70 14.00
C HIS A 151 -7.92 -8.48 14.61
N LYS A 152 -7.22 -7.36 14.67
CA LYS A 152 -7.69 -6.11 15.27
C LYS A 152 -7.51 -4.96 14.28
N THR A 153 -7.99 -5.17 13.05
CA THR A 153 -7.83 -4.19 11.98
C THR A 153 -8.70 -2.98 12.27
N ILE A 154 -8.13 -1.78 12.16
CA ILE A 154 -8.87 -0.52 12.25
C ILE A 154 -9.93 -0.52 11.15
N ILE A 155 -11.20 -0.27 11.49
CA ILE A 155 -12.25 -0.17 10.49
C ILE A 155 -11.97 1.04 9.58
N PRO A 156 -11.87 0.84 8.24
CA PRO A 156 -11.53 1.93 7.34
C PRO A 156 -12.65 2.98 7.25
N ALA A 157 -12.26 4.23 6.96
CA ALA A 157 -13.20 5.27 6.63
C ALA A 157 -13.73 5.08 5.20
N LYS A 158 -15.04 5.29 4.98
CA LYS A 158 -15.63 5.16 3.63
C LYS A 158 -15.25 6.29 2.68
N VAL A 159 -14.89 7.45 3.24
CA VAL A 159 -14.51 8.67 2.50
C VAL A 159 -13.25 9.24 3.13
N PRO A 160 -12.36 9.86 2.34
CA PRO A 160 -11.06 10.31 2.84
C PRO A 160 -11.17 11.47 3.84
N GLU A 161 -12.24 12.27 3.82
CA GLU A 161 -12.48 13.38 4.76
C GLU A 161 -12.74 12.87 6.18
N LYS A 162 -13.26 11.63 6.32
CA LYS A 162 -13.47 10.97 7.62
C LYS A 162 -12.28 10.14 8.07
N CYS A 163 -11.24 10.05 7.24
CA CYS A 163 -10.02 9.32 7.54
C CYS A 163 -9.07 10.24 8.32
N THR A 164 -9.00 10.08 9.64
CA THR A 164 -8.17 10.90 10.52
C THR A 164 -7.23 10.04 11.35
N ILE A 165 -6.15 10.65 11.85
CA ILE A 165 -5.15 9.97 12.68
C ILE A 165 -5.74 9.41 13.99
N ASP A 166 -6.86 9.97 14.47
CA ASP A 166 -7.60 9.52 15.65
C ASP A 166 -8.14 8.07 15.52
N MET A 167 -8.17 7.53 14.30
CA MET A 167 -8.56 6.14 14.06
C MET A 167 -7.51 5.14 14.58
N ILE A 168 -6.28 5.59 14.85
CA ILE A 168 -5.16 4.74 15.25
C ILE A 168 -5.19 4.52 16.78
N PRO A 169 -5.28 3.26 17.26
CA PRO A 169 -5.51 2.94 18.67
C PRO A 169 -4.55 3.55 19.69
N GLU A 170 -3.30 3.76 19.29
CA GLU A 170 -2.24 4.24 20.17
C GLU A 170 -2.08 5.76 20.18
N TYR A 171 -2.83 6.51 19.35
CA TYR A 171 -2.65 7.97 19.21
C TYR A 171 -3.25 8.77 20.38
N LYS A 172 -4.30 8.26 21.04
CA LYS A 172 -4.96 8.92 22.18
C LYS A 172 -5.28 7.91 23.27
N ALA A 173 -4.31 7.63 24.15
CA ALA A 173 -4.55 6.89 25.40
C ALA A 173 -5.33 7.71 26.43
N ASP A 174 -5.47 9.03 26.23
CA ASP A 174 -5.84 9.98 27.31
C ASP A 174 -7.09 10.83 27.04
N SER A 175 -7.90 10.50 26.02
CA SER A 175 -9.14 11.24 25.74
C SER A 175 -10.36 10.34 25.84
N SER A 176 -11.39 10.83 26.53
CA SER A 176 -12.76 10.29 26.70
C SER A 176 -13.57 10.07 25.40
N LEU A 177 -12.90 9.98 24.25
CA LEU A 177 -13.47 9.72 22.94
C LEU A 177 -13.52 8.21 22.71
N LYS A 178 -14.65 7.75 22.13
CA LYS A 178 -14.99 6.35 21.87
C LYS A 178 -13.80 5.55 21.36
N ALA A 179 -13.52 4.41 22.00
CA ALA A 179 -12.46 3.49 21.60
C ALA A 179 -12.49 3.24 20.09
N PRO A 180 -11.32 3.24 19.41
CA PRO A 180 -11.24 3.00 17.98
C PRO A 180 -11.88 1.66 17.65
N ARG A 181 -12.81 1.67 16.70
CA ARG A 181 -13.53 0.47 16.30
C ARG A 181 -12.59 -0.39 15.47
N THR A 182 -12.23 -1.54 16.03
CA THR A 182 -11.47 -2.58 15.35
C THR A 182 -12.37 -3.74 15.00
N ALA A 183 -12.00 -4.49 13.95
CA ALA A 183 -12.68 -5.70 13.53
C ALA A 183 -11.65 -6.71 13.02
N SER A 184 -11.96 -8.00 13.13
CA SER A 184 -11.13 -9.07 12.59
C SER A 184 -11.36 -9.21 11.09
N LEU A 185 -10.29 -9.07 10.29
CA LEU A 185 -10.34 -9.29 8.85
C LEU A 185 -10.66 -10.75 8.51
N PHE A 186 -10.28 -11.70 9.37
CA PHE A 186 -10.63 -13.12 9.21
C PHE A 186 -12.14 -13.38 9.36
N GLU A 187 -12.84 -12.57 10.16
CA GLU A 187 -14.30 -12.69 10.34
C GLU A 187 -15.07 -11.95 9.24
N GLN A 188 -14.63 -10.73 8.89
CA GLN A 188 -15.25 -9.92 7.85
C GLN A 188 -14.94 -10.41 6.44
N LYS A 189 -13.89 -11.22 6.27
CA LYS A 189 -13.27 -11.68 5.00
C LYS A 189 -12.72 -10.57 4.10
N SER A 190 -13.40 -9.44 3.99
CA SER A 190 -12.96 -8.30 3.19
C SER A 190 -13.32 -6.96 3.81
N MET A 191 -12.43 -5.97 3.67
CA MET A 191 -12.63 -4.59 4.11
C MET A 191 -12.15 -3.64 3.02
N LYS A 192 -12.95 -2.61 2.72
CA LYS A 192 -12.59 -1.56 1.78
C LYS A 192 -12.77 -0.18 2.40
N GLY A 193 -11.79 0.69 2.17
CA GLY A 193 -11.90 2.12 2.43
C GLY A 193 -10.52 2.75 2.66
N TRP A 194 -10.51 3.81 3.44
CA TRP A 194 -9.35 4.66 3.68
C TRP A 194 -8.72 4.38 5.04
N TRP A 195 -7.40 4.26 5.05
CA TRP A 195 -6.59 4.20 6.26
C TRP A 195 -5.60 5.38 6.31
N PRO A 196 -5.41 5.97 7.50
CA PRO A 196 -4.44 7.04 7.69
C PRO A 196 -3.02 6.44 7.77
N CYS A 197 -2.10 7.01 7.00
CA CYS A 197 -0.67 6.77 7.14
C CYS A 197 -0.04 7.92 7.94
N TYR A 198 0.86 7.59 8.86
CA TYR A 198 1.50 8.56 9.72
C TYR A 198 3.02 8.43 9.68
N VAL A 199 3.69 9.47 10.13
CA VAL A 199 5.13 9.47 10.41
C VAL A 199 5.33 9.86 11.87
N GLU A 200 6.29 9.23 12.53
CA GLU A 200 6.71 9.60 13.88
C GLU A 200 7.83 10.63 13.79
N LYS A 201 7.53 11.87 14.23
CA LYS A 201 8.48 12.98 14.26
C LYS A 201 8.48 13.60 15.66
N ASP A 202 9.65 13.65 16.28
CA ASP A 202 9.86 14.24 17.61
C ASP A 202 8.92 13.67 18.70
N GLY A 203 8.62 12.37 18.62
CA GLY A 203 7.71 11.69 19.55
C GLY A 203 6.22 11.96 19.30
N SER A 204 5.88 12.75 18.28
CA SER A 204 4.51 13.00 17.84
C SER A 204 4.21 12.27 16.53
N ARG A 205 2.99 11.73 16.39
CA ARG A 205 2.52 11.15 15.13
C ARG A 205 1.85 12.23 14.29
N ILE A 206 2.34 12.42 13.08
CA ILE A 206 1.81 13.39 12.11
C ILE A 206 1.18 12.60 10.97
N LEU A 207 -0.01 13.02 10.52
CA LEU A 207 -0.67 12.42 9.35
C LEU A 207 0.17 12.74 8.11
N ALA A 208 0.70 11.70 7.46
CA ALA A 208 1.59 11.82 6.31
C ALA A 208 0.89 11.54 4.97
N GLY A 209 -0.30 10.94 5.02
CA GLY A 209 -1.10 10.63 3.86
C GLY A 209 -2.25 9.69 4.19
N LYS A 210 -3.09 9.41 3.20
CA LYS A 210 -4.18 8.45 3.32
C LYS A 210 -4.09 7.48 2.16
N VAL A 211 -4.34 6.20 2.42
CA VAL A 211 -4.35 5.16 1.40
C VAL A 211 -5.74 4.51 1.33
N GLU A 212 -6.32 4.48 0.13
CA GLU A 212 -7.51 3.70 -0.16
C GLU A 212 -7.09 2.30 -0.57
N MET A 213 -7.54 1.30 0.19
CA MET A 213 -7.27 -0.08 -0.14
C MET A 213 -8.47 -1.01 0.04
N THR A 214 -8.37 -2.19 -0.52
CA THR A 214 -9.25 -3.32 -0.24
C THR A 214 -8.41 -4.48 0.26
N LEU A 215 -8.69 -4.91 1.48
CA LEU A 215 -8.07 -6.07 2.11
C LEU A 215 -9.03 -7.25 1.94
N GLU A 216 -8.51 -8.42 1.55
CA GLU A 216 -9.27 -9.66 1.48
C GLU A 216 -8.38 -10.81 1.97
N VAL A 217 -8.88 -11.59 2.93
CA VAL A 217 -8.22 -12.82 3.38
C VAL A 217 -8.99 -14.00 2.82
N VAL A 218 -8.29 -14.84 2.04
CA VAL A 218 -8.85 -16.05 1.45
C VAL A 218 -8.09 -17.27 1.94
N ASN A 219 -8.80 -18.39 2.12
CA ASN A 219 -8.17 -19.67 2.41
C ASN A 219 -7.59 -20.31 1.12
N GLU A 220 -6.80 -21.38 1.26
CA GLU A 220 -6.20 -22.10 0.12
C GLU A 220 -7.22 -22.49 -0.97
N LYS A 221 -8.37 -23.05 -0.59
CA LYS A 221 -9.42 -23.48 -1.52
C LYS A 221 -10.04 -22.30 -2.28
N GLU A 222 -10.41 -21.25 -1.56
CA GLU A 222 -10.96 -20.01 -2.13
C GLU A 222 -9.93 -19.33 -3.06
N ALA A 223 -8.64 -19.43 -2.74
CA ALA A 223 -7.57 -18.89 -3.56
C ALA A 223 -7.41 -19.64 -4.90
N GLU A 224 -7.57 -20.96 -4.89
CA GLU A 224 -7.55 -21.82 -6.07
C GLU A 224 -8.80 -21.61 -6.95
N GLU A 225 -9.98 -21.49 -6.33
CA GLU A 225 -11.25 -21.23 -7.03
C GLU A 225 -11.29 -19.83 -7.67
N ARG A 226 -10.72 -18.83 -6.98
CA ARG A 226 -10.70 -17.44 -7.44
C ARG A 226 -9.28 -16.94 -7.56
N PRO A 227 -8.49 -17.40 -8.53
CA PRO A 227 -7.09 -17.01 -8.62
C PRO A 227 -6.97 -15.52 -8.94
N ALA A 228 -5.93 -14.88 -8.40
CA ALA A 228 -5.66 -13.46 -8.50
C ALA A 228 -4.16 -13.22 -8.69
N GLY A 229 -3.78 -12.62 -9.82
CA GLY A 229 -2.41 -12.23 -10.15
C GLY A 229 -1.93 -11.01 -9.35
N LYS A 230 -0.61 -10.77 -9.38
CA LYS A 230 0.02 -9.58 -8.79
C LYS A 230 -0.19 -8.37 -9.70
N GLY A 231 -0.26 -7.19 -9.12
CA GLY A 231 -0.48 -5.94 -9.84
C GLY A 231 -1.76 -5.98 -10.66
N ARG A 232 -1.60 -5.95 -11.97
CA ARG A 232 -2.68 -6.05 -12.97
C ARG A 232 -2.48 -7.26 -13.89
N ASP A 233 -1.57 -8.15 -13.51
CA ASP A 233 -1.20 -9.33 -14.30
C ASP A 233 -2.28 -10.41 -14.20
N GLU A 234 -2.34 -11.27 -15.22
CA GLU A 234 -3.23 -12.43 -15.20
C GLU A 234 -2.85 -13.41 -14.08
N PRO A 235 -3.82 -14.00 -13.36
CA PRO A 235 -5.27 -13.90 -13.55
C PRO A 235 -5.89 -12.64 -12.93
N ASN A 236 -6.50 -11.79 -13.76
CA ASN A 236 -7.02 -10.47 -13.34
C ASN A 236 -8.56 -10.40 -13.38
N MET A 237 -9.24 -11.33 -12.71
CA MET A 237 -10.71 -11.41 -12.70
C MET A 237 -11.35 -11.22 -11.32
N ASN A 238 -10.58 -11.32 -10.24
CA ASN A 238 -11.09 -11.36 -8.87
C ASN A 238 -10.52 -10.25 -7.98
N PRO A 239 -10.97 -8.98 -8.13
CA PRO A 239 -11.75 -8.38 -9.22
C PRO A 239 -10.87 -8.05 -10.46
N LYS A 240 -11.46 -7.52 -11.53
CA LYS A 240 -10.66 -6.99 -12.64
C LYS A 240 -10.05 -5.64 -12.28
N LEU A 241 -8.74 -5.49 -12.47
CA LEU A 241 -8.01 -4.24 -12.28
C LEU A 241 -7.57 -3.68 -13.63
N ASP A 242 -8.31 -2.68 -14.10
CA ASP A 242 -7.92 -1.91 -15.28
C ASP A 242 -6.83 -0.87 -14.91
N LEU A 243 -6.13 -0.36 -15.92
CA LEU A 243 -5.18 0.73 -15.74
C LEU A 243 -5.87 1.95 -15.10
N PRO A 244 -5.23 2.61 -14.12
CA PRO A 244 -5.80 3.79 -13.48
C PRO A 244 -5.95 4.93 -14.49
N ASN A 245 -7.04 5.70 -14.34
CA ASN A 245 -7.24 6.91 -15.14
C ASN A 245 -6.39 8.04 -14.55
N ARG A 246 -5.18 8.25 -15.09
CA ARG A 246 -4.25 9.29 -14.62
C ARG A 246 -4.29 10.52 -15.54
N PRO A 247 -4.10 11.74 -15.02
CA PRO A 247 -4.05 12.93 -15.86
C PRO A 247 -2.86 12.88 -16.83
N ASP A 248 -3.01 13.51 -18.00
CA ASP A 248 -1.98 13.59 -19.05
C ASP A 248 -0.67 14.28 -18.60
N THR A 249 -0.62 14.80 -17.38
CA THR A 249 0.58 15.40 -16.77
C THR A 249 1.46 14.38 -16.04
N SER A 250 0.90 13.21 -15.70
CA SER A 250 1.51 12.15 -14.87
C SER A 250 2.45 11.20 -15.61
N PHE A 251 3.12 11.68 -16.67
CA PHE A 251 4.07 10.88 -17.43
C PHE A 251 5.52 11.15 -17.00
N LEU A 252 6.34 10.11 -17.11
CA LEU A 252 7.80 10.22 -17.08
C LEU A 252 8.27 11.24 -18.12
N TRP A 253 8.98 12.29 -17.69
CA TRP A 253 9.36 13.38 -18.59
C TRP A 253 10.26 12.93 -19.76
N PHE A 254 11.01 11.82 -19.59
CA PHE A 254 11.94 11.26 -20.58
C PHE A 254 11.26 10.39 -21.63
N THR A 255 10.11 9.78 -21.33
CA THR A 255 9.43 8.91 -22.30
C THR A 255 8.66 9.72 -23.35
N ASN A 256 8.40 11.00 -23.08
CA ASN A 256 7.73 11.89 -24.04
C ASN A 256 8.31 13.31 -24.03
N PRO A 257 9.53 13.52 -24.58
CA PRO A 257 10.19 14.82 -24.59
C PRO A 257 9.37 15.90 -25.31
N CYS A 258 8.58 15.52 -26.34
CA CYS A 258 7.70 16.45 -27.05
C CYS A 258 6.51 16.94 -26.21
N LYS A 259 5.84 16.06 -25.45
CA LYS A 259 4.77 16.47 -24.52
C LYS A 259 5.33 17.36 -23.40
N THR A 260 6.50 17.00 -22.87
CA THR A 260 7.22 17.79 -21.87
C THR A 260 7.56 19.20 -22.36
N MET A 261 8.10 19.33 -23.57
CA MET A 261 8.42 20.62 -24.18
C MET A 261 7.16 21.47 -24.38
N LYS A 262 6.07 20.87 -24.88
CA LYS A 262 4.78 21.57 -25.03
C LYS A 262 4.23 22.07 -23.70
N PHE A 263 4.28 21.28 -22.62
CA PHE A 263 3.71 21.70 -21.34
C PHE A 263 4.59 22.69 -20.57
N ILE A 264 5.90 22.46 -20.50
CA ILE A 264 6.81 23.30 -19.70
C ILE A 264 7.15 24.60 -20.43
N VAL A 265 7.49 24.52 -21.72
CA VAL A 265 7.93 25.68 -22.49
C VAL A 265 6.74 26.58 -22.85
N TRP A 266 5.61 26.02 -23.28
CA TRP A 266 4.44 26.83 -23.64
C TRP A 266 3.80 27.51 -22.43
N ARG A 267 3.69 26.84 -21.26
CA ARG A 267 3.03 27.43 -20.08
C ARG A 267 3.79 28.67 -19.56
N ARG A 268 5.12 28.65 -19.59
CA ARG A 268 5.98 29.72 -19.04
C ARG A 268 6.42 30.75 -20.09
N PHE A 269 6.78 30.30 -21.29
CA PHE A 269 7.34 31.16 -22.33
C PHE A 269 6.33 31.60 -23.39
N LYS A 270 5.03 31.25 -23.31
CA LYS A 270 4.02 31.67 -24.30
C LYS A 270 4.07 33.16 -24.61
N TRP A 271 4.22 34.01 -23.59
CA TRP A 271 4.27 35.45 -23.77
C TRP A 271 5.58 35.93 -24.41
N LEU A 272 6.70 35.26 -24.12
CA LEU A 272 7.98 35.52 -24.76
C LEU A 272 7.96 35.11 -26.24
N PHE A 273 7.38 33.96 -26.57
CA PHE A 273 7.20 33.53 -27.96
C PHE A 273 6.25 34.43 -28.73
N ILE A 274 5.10 34.81 -28.14
CA ILE A 274 4.17 35.77 -28.74
C ILE A 274 4.87 37.12 -28.97
N GLY A 275 5.62 37.62 -27.99
CA GLY A 275 6.40 38.85 -28.11
C GLY A 275 7.45 38.80 -29.22
N LEU A 276 8.19 37.70 -29.33
CA LEU A 276 9.17 37.48 -30.40
C LEU A 276 8.51 37.48 -31.79
N ILE A 277 7.36 36.83 -31.94
CA ILE A 277 6.61 36.78 -33.20
C ILE A 277 6.15 38.18 -33.61
N ILE A 278 5.61 38.96 -32.66
CA ILE A 278 5.18 40.34 -32.91
C ILE A 278 6.38 41.21 -33.32
N LEU A 279 7.52 41.07 -32.64
CA LEU A 279 8.75 41.80 -32.98
C LEU A 279 9.23 41.47 -34.40
N LEU A 280 9.21 40.19 -34.79
CA LEU A 280 9.57 39.75 -36.14
C LEU A 280 8.64 40.34 -37.21
N ILE A 281 7.33 40.37 -36.95
CA ILE A 281 6.34 40.98 -37.86
C ILE A 281 6.62 42.48 -38.03
N LEU A 282 6.91 43.19 -36.93
CA LEU A 282 7.27 44.61 -36.95
C LEU A 282 8.55 44.87 -37.75
N LEU A 283 9.60 44.08 -37.51
CA LEU A 283 10.86 44.21 -38.26
C LEU A 283 10.66 43.94 -39.75
N LEU A 284 9.86 42.93 -40.09
CA LEU A 284 9.55 42.60 -41.48
C LEU A 284 8.74 43.72 -42.16
N PHE A 285 7.79 44.33 -41.44
CA PHE A 285 7.06 45.50 -41.91
C PHE A 285 7.98 46.70 -42.19
N VAL A 286 8.92 47.00 -41.28
CA VAL A 286 9.91 48.07 -41.46
C VAL A 286 10.85 47.77 -42.62
N ALA A 287 11.31 46.52 -42.77
CA ALA A 287 12.17 46.12 -43.88
C ALA A 287 11.48 46.28 -45.24
N VAL A 288 10.21 45.87 -45.35
CA VAL A 288 9.40 46.08 -46.56
C VAL A 288 9.19 47.58 -46.83
N LEU A 289 8.94 48.37 -45.79
CA LEU A 289 8.76 49.81 -45.92
C LEU A 289 10.03 50.49 -46.44
N LEU A 290 11.20 50.17 -45.87
CA LEU A 290 12.50 50.66 -46.34
C LEU A 290 12.84 50.19 -47.76
N TYR A 291 12.46 48.97 -48.14
CA TYR A 291 12.62 48.47 -49.50
C TYR A 291 11.70 49.17 -50.50
N SER A 292 10.52 49.62 -50.06
CA SER A 292 9.52 50.32 -50.88
C SER A 292 9.69 51.83 -50.94
N LEU A 293 10.64 52.41 -50.20
CA LEU A 293 11.03 53.82 -50.33
C LEU A 293 11.92 53.96 -51.58
N PRO A 294 11.58 54.84 -52.54
CA PRO A 294 12.33 55.05 -53.78
C PRO A 294 13.70 55.71 -53.56
#